data_AF-A0A7W4EXV7-F1
#
_entry.id   AF-A0A7W4EXV7-F1
#
_cell.length_a   1.000
_cell.length_b   1.000
_cell.length_c   1.000
_cell.angle_alpha   90.00
_cell.angle_beta   90.00
_cell.angle_gamma   90.00
#
_symmetry.space_group_name_H-M   'P 1'
#
loop_
_entity.id
_entity.type
_entity.pdbx_description
1 polymer ?
#
loop_
_entity_poly.entity_id
_entity_poly.type
_entity_poly.pdbx_seq_one_letter_code
_entity_poly.pdbx_strand_id
1 'polypeptide(L)'
;MKKNIFLLSVFVLAVGCSTRKNKFVNRAYHNFTAYYNTLFHGKEALKAELKSQKESHRDNFQEGYIEIFSQNSLIPASEEEDLDANFFGDVISSPIQKNNIGNFQKAEEKALKAIEKHSMVFGGQQKNKEIFNAYLLLIESRIYQGKLSSALEAI
;
A
#
# COMPACT_ATOMS: atom_id res chain seq x y z
N MET A 1 42.95 -28.67 18.63
CA MET A 1 41.58 -28.08 18.67
C MET A 1 41.40 -26.92 17.68
N LYS A 2 42.35 -25.97 17.54
CA LYS A 2 42.26 -24.83 16.59
C LYS A 2 42.12 -25.24 15.10
N LYS A 3 42.76 -26.33 14.67
CA LYS A 3 42.68 -26.87 13.29
C LYS A 3 41.26 -27.33 12.91
N ASN A 4 40.54 -27.93 13.86
CA ASN A 4 39.17 -28.42 13.66
C ASN A 4 38.15 -27.27 13.65
N ILE A 5 38.40 -26.23 14.46
CA ILE A 5 37.61 -24.98 14.44
C ILE A 5 37.79 -24.23 13.12
N PHE A 6 39.01 -24.20 12.58
CA PHE A 6 39.27 -23.59 11.28
C PHE A 6 38.57 -24.37 10.15
N LEU A 7 38.61 -25.72 10.19
CA LEU A 7 37.89 -26.58 9.25
C LEU A 7 36.37 -26.42 9.33
N LEU A 8 35.81 -26.29 10.54
CA LEU A 8 34.38 -26.07 10.74
C LEU A 8 33.95 -24.68 10.21
N SER A 9 34.76 -23.65 10.43
CA SER A 9 34.52 -22.29 9.89
C SER A 9 34.50 -22.27 8.36
N VAL A 10 35.48 -22.94 7.72
CA VAL A 10 35.53 -23.06 6.25
C VAL A 10 34.35 -23.85 5.70
N PHE A 11 33.90 -24.89 6.39
CA PHE A 11 32.72 -25.67 6.01
C PHE A 11 31.43 -24.86 6.11
N VAL A 12 31.27 -24.04 7.15
CA VAL A 12 30.11 -23.15 7.32
C VAL A 12 30.05 -22.09 6.21
N LEU A 13 31.20 -21.57 5.78
CA LEU A 13 31.27 -20.60 4.67
C LEU A 13 30.96 -21.26 3.31
N ALA A 14 31.36 -22.52 3.09
CA ALA A 14 31.14 -23.24 1.84
C ALA A 14 29.67 -23.64 1.61
N VAL A 15 28.87 -23.81 2.67
CA VAL A 15 27.44 -24.19 2.58
C VAL A 15 26.53 -22.96 2.47
N GLY A 16 27.05 -21.81 1.99
CA GLY A 16 26.33 -20.54 1.83
C GLY A 16 24.87 -20.72 1.38
N CYS A 17 23.96 -20.51 2.33
CA CYS A 17 22.53 -20.76 2.13
C CYS A 17 21.93 -19.57 1.38
N SER A 18 21.80 -19.68 0.06
CA SER A 18 21.13 -18.67 -0.76
C SER A 18 19.67 -18.51 -0.34
N THR A 19 19.27 -17.29 0.03
CA THR A 19 17.92 -16.94 0.51
C THR A 19 16.88 -16.91 -0.61
N ARG A 20 17.30 -16.78 -1.88
CA ARG A 20 16.39 -16.69 -3.04
C ARG A 20 15.93 -18.03 -3.62
N LYS A 21 16.38 -19.17 -3.07
CA LYS A 21 15.98 -20.49 -3.57
C LYS A 21 14.54 -20.84 -3.15
N ASN A 22 13.83 -21.60 -4.00
CA ASN A 22 12.50 -22.14 -3.70
C ASN A 22 12.56 -23.30 -2.68
N LYS A 23 12.93 -22.98 -1.43
CA LYS A 23 13.00 -23.92 -0.30
C LYS A 23 11.99 -23.52 0.78
N PHE A 24 11.49 -24.50 1.54
CA PHE A 24 10.51 -24.24 2.61
C PHE A 24 11.00 -23.21 3.63
N VAL A 25 12.24 -23.35 4.11
CA VAL A 25 12.84 -22.43 5.10
C VAL A 25 12.93 -21.01 4.55
N ASN A 26 13.37 -20.85 3.30
CA ASN A 26 13.46 -19.55 2.64
C ASN A 26 12.07 -18.91 2.47
N ARG A 27 11.06 -19.72 2.07
CA ARG A 27 9.68 -19.25 1.92
C ARG A 27 9.13 -18.74 3.24
N ALA A 28 9.32 -19.51 4.32
CA ALA A 28 8.90 -19.11 5.67
C ALA A 28 9.63 -17.84 6.14
N TYR A 29 10.94 -17.74 5.90
CA TYR A 29 11.73 -16.57 6.24
C TYR A 29 11.22 -15.30 5.54
N HIS A 30 11.05 -15.35 4.22
CA HIS A 30 10.57 -14.21 3.46
C HIS A 30 9.11 -13.85 3.79
N ASN A 31 8.26 -14.83 4.11
CA ASN A 31 6.89 -14.58 4.55
C ASN A 31 6.85 -13.85 5.91
N PHE A 32 7.56 -14.38 6.90
CA PHE A 32 7.64 -13.79 8.24
C PHE A 32 8.23 -12.37 8.20
N THR A 33 9.34 -12.20 7.48
CA THR A 33 10.00 -10.89 7.38
C THR A 33 9.18 -9.88 6.59
N ALA A 34 8.48 -10.29 5.53
CA ALA A 34 7.56 -9.40 4.81
C ALA A 34 6.43 -8.89 5.72
N TYR A 35 5.88 -9.77 6.55
CA TYR A 35 4.82 -9.41 7.49
C TYR A 35 5.33 -8.40 8.52
N TYR A 36 6.30 -8.78 9.34
CA TYR A 36 6.67 -8.01 10.52
C TYR A 36 7.51 -6.76 10.20
N ASN A 37 8.38 -6.80 9.18
CA ASN A 37 9.27 -5.67 8.89
C ASN A 37 8.64 -4.60 8.00
N THR A 38 7.72 -5.00 7.12
CA THR A 38 7.15 -4.11 6.10
C THR A 38 5.64 -3.95 6.26
N LEU A 39 4.88 -5.04 6.15
CA LEU A 39 3.42 -4.97 6.11
C LEU A 39 2.79 -4.48 7.41
N PHE A 40 3.27 -4.96 8.55
CA PHE A 40 2.76 -4.56 9.86
C PHE A 40 2.89 -3.06 10.06
N HIS A 41 4.09 -2.51 9.86
CA HIS A 41 4.33 -1.07 9.97
C HIS A 41 3.60 -0.25 8.91
N GLY A 42 3.43 -0.78 7.70
CA GLY A 42 2.64 -0.11 6.66
C GLY A 42 1.16 -0.01 7.01
N LYS A 43 0.58 -1.11 7.54
CA LYS A 43 -0.81 -1.15 8.02
C LYS A 43 -1.01 -0.23 9.22
N GLU A 44 -0.07 -0.21 10.17
CA GLU A 44 -0.12 0.69 11.30
C GLU A 44 -0.07 2.16 10.87
N ALA A 45 0.80 2.50 9.91
CA ALA A 45 0.89 3.85 9.37
C ALA A 45 -0.44 4.29 8.71
N LEU A 46 -1.03 3.42 7.88
CA LEU A 46 -2.33 3.69 7.25
C LEU A 46 -3.44 3.86 8.30
N LYS A 47 -3.49 2.98 9.31
CA LYS A 47 -4.49 3.06 10.37
C LYS A 47 -4.35 4.32 11.23
N ALA A 48 -3.12 4.70 11.57
CA ALA A 48 -2.83 5.91 12.33
C ALA A 48 -3.31 7.16 11.59
N GLU A 49 -3.13 7.14 10.27
CA GLU A 49 -3.53 8.22 9.38
C GLU A 49 -5.05 8.33 9.22
N LEU A 50 -5.74 7.21 8.99
CA LEU A 50 -7.22 7.22 8.98
C LEU A 50 -7.80 7.67 10.32
N LYS A 51 -7.14 7.31 11.42
CA LYS A 51 -7.54 7.75 12.76
C LYS A 51 -7.35 9.26 12.92
N SER A 52 -6.21 9.82 12.50
CA SER A 52 -5.95 11.27 12.58
C SER A 52 -6.92 12.07 11.71
N GLN A 53 -7.25 11.57 10.51
CA GLN A 53 -8.27 12.18 9.67
C GLN A 53 -9.63 12.17 10.36
N LYS A 54 -10.06 11.03 10.91
CA LYS A 54 -11.35 10.94 11.60
C LYS A 54 -11.44 11.86 12.82
N GLU A 55 -10.35 11.99 13.59
CA GLU A 55 -10.31 12.85 14.78
C GLU A 55 -10.21 14.34 14.43
N SER A 56 -9.58 14.68 13.31
CA SER A 56 -9.48 16.06 12.82
C SER A 56 -10.69 16.51 11.99
N HIS A 57 -11.52 15.56 11.55
CA HIS A 57 -12.74 15.85 10.82
C HIS A 57 -13.72 16.62 11.71
N ARG A 58 -14.17 17.77 11.23
CA ARG A 58 -15.25 18.54 11.83
C ARG A 58 -16.38 18.60 10.82
N ASP A 59 -17.51 18.03 11.19
CA ASP A 59 -18.70 18.03 10.34
C ASP A 59 -19.20 19.48 10.17
N ASN A 60 -19.31 19.94 8.92
CA ASN A 60 -19.98 21.17 8.61
C ASN A 60 -21.44 20.88 8.24
N PHE A 61 -22.33 20.91 9.23
CA PHE A 61 -23.77 20.72 9.02
C PHE A 61 -24.49 21.98 8.48
N GLN A 62 -23.75 23.06 8.22
CA GLN A 62 -24.31 24.35 7.80
C GLN A 62 -24.15 24.62 6.30
N GLU A 63 -23.20 23.95 5.63
CA GLU A 63 -23.17 23.89 4.17
C GLU A 63 -24.37 23.06 3.67
N GLY A 64 -25.03 23.54 2.62
CA GLY A 64 -26.26 22.97 2.09
C GLY A 64 -26.17 21.45 1.87
N TYR A 65 -27.33 20.80 1.95
CA TYR A 65 -27.51 19.36 1.77
C TYR A 65 -26.66 18.81 0.62
N ILE A 66 -26.01 17.66 0.86
CA ILE A 66 -25.34 16.91 -0.20
C ILE A 66 -26.42 16.56 -1.24
N GLU A 67 -26.31 17.12 -2.44
CA GLU A 67 -27.26 16.86 -3.51
C GLU A 67 -27.17 15.39 -3.92
N ILE A 68 -28.19 14.62 -3.54
CA ILE A 68 -28.25 13.16 -3.72
C ILE A 68 -28.54 12.79 -5.18
N PHE A 69 -29.04 13.75 -5.97
CA PHE A 69 -29.45 13.54 -7.35
C PHE A 69 -28.91 14.66 -8.25
N SER A 70 -28.07 14.27 -9.21
CA SER A 70 -27.60 15.12 -10.32
C SER A 70 -28.73 15.69 -11.19
N GLN A 71 -29.98 15.26 -11.00
CA GLN A 71 -31.12 15.65 -11.84
C GLN A 71 -31.98 16.80 -11.26
N ASN A 72 -31.64 17.28 -10.05
CA ASN A 72 -32.31 18.44 -9.48
C ASN A 72 -31.61 19.77 -9.79
N SER A 73 -30.45 19.72 -10.45
CA SER A 73 -29.94 20.88 -11.16
C SER A 73 -30.88 21.13 -12.34
N LEU A 74 -31.78 22.11 -12.19
CA LEU A 74 -32.45 22.73 -13.32
C LEU A 74 -31.40 23.49 -14.14
N ILE A 75 -30.51 22.73 -14.79
CA ILE A 75 -29.67 23.22 -15.86
C ILE A 75 -30.67 23.45 -17.01
N PRO A 76 -30.88 24.69 -17.48
CA PRO A 76 -31.62 24.88 -18.72
C PRO A 76 -30.92 24.03 -19.78
N ALA A 77 -31.70 23.17 -20.45
CA ALA A 77 -31.24 22.23 -21.47
C ALA A 77 -30.63 22.98 -22.67
N SER A 78 -29.42 23.48 -22.51
CA SER A 78 -28.62 24.11 -23.54
C SER A 78 -27.19 24.18 -23.03
N GLU A 79 -26.52 23.03 -23.03
CA GLU A 79 -25.09 22.86 -23.31
C GLU A 79 -24.76 21.41 -22.97
N GLU A 80 -24.41 20.64 -24.00
CA GLU A 80 -23.81 19.32 -23.87
C GLU A 80 -22.43 19.54 -23.23
N GLU A 81 -22.37 19.55 -21.90
CA GLU A 81 -21.10 19.53 -21.18
C GLU A 81 -20.59 18.10 -21.16
N ASP A 82 -19.47 17.91 -21.88
CA ASP A 82 -18.63 16.72 -21.83
C ASP A 82 -18.48 16.25 -20.37
N LEU A 83 -18.74 14.97 -20.11
CA LEU A 83 -18.57 14.34 -18.80
C LEU A 83 -17.10 14.41 -18.38
N ASP A 84 -16.74 15.52 -17.75
CA ASP A 84 -15.42 15.77 -17.21
C ASP A 84 -15.09 14.73 -16.16
N ALA A 85 -13.87 14.19 -16.24
CA ALA A 85 -13.22 13.35 -15.23
C ALA A 85 -13.02 14.07 -13.86
N ASN A 86 -13.67 15.22 -13.66
CA ASN A 86 -13.64 16.07 -12.48
C ASN A 86 -14.71 15.71 -11.43
N PHE A 87 -15.54 14.68 -11.66
CA PHE A 87 -16.51 14.19 -10.66
C PHE A 87 -15.85 13.80 -9.31
N PHE A 88 -14.58 13.39 -9.35
CA PHE A 88 -13.76 13.17 -8.14
C PHE A 88 -12.82 14.35 -7.81
N GLY A 89 -12.63 15.30 -8.72
CA GLY A 89 -11.69 16.41 -8.56
C GLY A 89 -12.12 17.44 -7.52
N ASP A 90 -13.41 17.72 -7.41
CA ASP A 90 -13.92 18.78 -6.53
C ASP A 90 -14.08 18.32 -5.07
N VAL A 91 -14.44 17.04 -4.86
CA VAL A 91 -14.49 16.43 -3.51
C VAL A 91 -13.09 16.23 -2.90
N ILE A 92 -12.06 16.08 -3.75
CA ILE A 92 -10.66 15.93 -3.33
C ILE A 92 -10.00 17.31 -3.08
N SER A 93 -10.64 18.41 -3.49
CA SER A 93 -10.12 19.78 -3.32
C SER A 93 -10.34 20.37 -1.92
N SER A 94 -10.88 19.59 -0.98
CA SER A 94 -10.69 19.85 0.45
C SER A 94 -9.18 19.90 0.73
N PRO A 95 -8.66 20.81 1.56
CA PRO A 95 -7.24 20.90 1.84
C PRO A 95 -6.82 19.64 2.59
N ILE A 96 -6.48 18.58 1.86
CA ILE A 96 -5.81 17.38 2.39
C ILE A 96 -4.52 17.91 3.00
N GLN A 97 -4.55 18.02 4.32
CA GLN A 97 -3.53 18.67 5.11
C GLN A 97 -2.18 18.09 4.72
N LYS A 98 -1.31 18.93 4.12
CA LYS A 98 0.07 18.58 3.71
C LYS A 98 0.88 17.89 4.82
N ASN A 99 0.45 18.03 6.07
CA ASN A 99 1.11 17.48 7.25
C ASN A 99 0.95 15.97 7.42
N ASN A 100 -0.09 15.35 6.85
CA ASN A 100 -0.37 13.93 7.08
C ASN A 100 -0.11 13.00 5.86
N ILE A 101 0.22 13.57 4.70
CA ILE A 101 0.69 12.87 3.49
C ILE A 101 1.82 11.88 3.82
N GLY A 102 2.64 12.22 4.82
CA GLY A 102 3.77 11.40 5.25
C GLY A 102 3.39 9.97 5.66
N ASN A 103 2.23 9.72 6.27
CA ASN A 103 1.90 8.36 6.73
C ASN A 103 1.32 7.48 5.64
N PHE A 104 0.50 8.02 4.73
CA PHE A 104 0.08 7.27 3.55
C PHE A 104 1.25 6.96 2.63
N GLN A 105 2.16 7.93 2.44
CA GLN A 105 3.36 7.70 1.63
C GLN A 105 4.28 6.65 2.28
N LYS A 106 4.42 6.66 3.61
CA LYS A 106 5.10 5.56 4.33
C LYS A 106 4.42 4.21 4.10
N ALA A 107 3.09 4.14 4.13
CA ALA A 107 2.36 2.90 3.87
C ALA A 107 2.61 2.40 2.44
N GLU A 108 2.57 3.29 1.46
CA GLU A 108 2.90 3.02 0.05
C GLU A 108 4.34 2.49 -0.11
N GLU A 109 5.33 3.20 0.43
CA GLU A 109 6.74 2.81 0.35
C GLU A 109 7.00 1.45 1.01
N LYS A 110 6.35 1.17 2.15
CA LYS A 110 6.47 -0.11 2.85
C LYS A 110 5.83 -1.24 2.05
N ALA A 111 4.68 -1.00 1.42
CA ALA A 111 4.03 -1.96 0.54
C ALA A 111 4.92 -2.28 -0.68
N LEU A 112 5.45 -1.26 -1.35
CA LEU A 112 6.39 -1.43 -2.47
C LEU A 112 7.64 -2.21 -2.06
N LYS A 113 8.22 -1.88 -0.91
CA LYS A 113 9.39 -2.59 -0.37
C LYS A 113 9.09 -4.06 -0.06
N ALA A 114 7.89 -4.37 0.42
CA ALA A 114 7.46 -5.75 0.66
C ALA A 114 7.40 -6.54 -0.66
N ILE A 115 6.77 -5.95 -1.68
CA ILE A 115 6.64 -6.53 -3.02
C ILE A 115 8.03 -6.77 -3.63
N GLU A 116 8.88 -5.75 -3.66
CA GLU A 116 10.20 -5.82 -4.29
C GLU A 116 11.12 -6.86 -3.62
N LYS A 117 11.18 -6.85 -2.27
CA LYS A 117 12.18 -7.66 -1.54
C LYS A 117 11.73 -9.08 -1.21
N HIS A 118 10.42 -9.30 -1.10
CA HIS A 118 9.88 -10.57 -0.60
C HIS A 118 8.99 -11.31 -1.60
N SER A 119 8.89 -10.81 -2.84
CA SER A 119 8.25 -11.55 -3.93
C SER A 119 9.06 -12.82 -4.26
N MET A 120 8.34 -13.93 -4.45
CA MET A 120 8.91 -15.25 -4.71
C MET A 120 8.04 -15.99 -5.73
N VAL A 121 8.12 -15.54 -6.98
CA VAL A 121 7.40 -16.15 -8.11
C VAL A 121 8.22 -17.34 -8.63
N PHE A 122 7.64 -18.54 -8.52
CA PHE A 122 8.24 -19.76 -9.07
C PHE A 122 7.19 -20.54 -9.86
N GLY A 123 7.48 -20.82 -11.13
CA GLY A 123 6.53 -21.49 -12.02
C GLY A 123 5.23 -20.70 -12.21
N GLY A 124 5.31 -19.37 -12.29
CA GLY A 124 4.15 -18.49 -12.41
C GLY A 124 3.31 -18.31 -11.14
N GLN A 125 3.67 -18.99 -10.04
CA GLN A 125 2.92 -18.90 -8.79
C GLN A 125 3.69 -18.13 -7.73
N GLN A 126 3.02 -17.17 -7.11
CA GLN A 126 3.57 -16.45 -5.97
C GLN A 126 3.58 -17.34 -4.73
N LYS A 127 4.77 -17.65 -4.21
CA LYS A 127 4.91 -18.55 -3.06
C LYS A 127 4.82 -17.83 -1.71
N ASN A 128 5.00 -16.50 -1.69
CA ASN A 128 4.80 -15.70 -0.49
C ASN A 128 3.36 -15.19 -0.40
N LYS A 129 2.60 -15.72 0.56
CA LYS A 129 1.19 -15.36 0.78
C LYS A 129 0.99 -13.88 1.15
N GLU A 130 1.97 -13.26 1.79
CA GLU A 130 1.87 -11.88 2.25
C GLU A 130 1.94 -10.85 1.12
N ILE A 131 2.43 -11.24 -0.06
CA ILE A 131 2.60 -10.29 -1.15
C ILE A 131 1.25 -9.79 -1.67
N PHE A 132 0.22 -10.65 -1.65
CA PHE A 132 -1.14 -10.21 -1.95
C PHE A 132 -1.62 -9.12 -0.98
N ASN A 133 -1.38 -9.30 0.33
CA ASN A 133 -1.69 -8.28 1.33
C ASN A 133 -0.90 -6.98 1.10
N ALA A 134 0.31 -7.06 0.53
CA ALA A 134 1.10 -5.88 0.21
C ALA A 134 0.51 -5.11 -0.98
N TYR A 135 -0.01 -5.81 -2.00
CA TYR A 135 -0.76 -5.15 -3.08
C TYR A 135 -2.03 -4.49 -2.58
N LEU A 136 -2.79 -5.14 -1.69
CA LEU A 136 -3.98 -4.52 -1.08
C LEU A 136 -3.62 -3.23 -0.34
N LEU A 137 -2.58 -3.28 0.51
CA LEU A 137 -2.11 -2.10 1.23
C LEU A 137 -1.64 -0.99 0.28
N LEU A 138 -0.98 -1.35 -0.83
CA LEU A 138 -0.55 -0.41 -1.86
C LEU A 138 -1.75 0.30 -2.49
N ILE A 139 -2.75 -0.45 -2.92
CA ILE A 139 -3.97 0.07 -3.54
C ILE A 139 -4.72 0.98 -2.56
N GLU A 140 -4.96 0.53 -1.32
CA GLU A 140 -5.61 1.34 -0.29
C GLU A 140 -4.85 2.66 -0.07
N SER A 141 -3.53 2.59 0.10
CA SER A 141 -2.72 3.79 0.32
C SER A 141 -2.78 4.79 -0.84
N ARG A 142 -2.88 4.31 -2.09
CA ARG A 142 -2.98 5.16 -3.28
C ARG A 142 -4.36 5.77 -3.45
N ILE A 143 -5.42 5.00 -3.16
CA ILE A 143 -6.80 5.51 -3.16
C ILE A 143 -6.96 6.65 -2.16
N TYR A 144 -6.47 6.48 -0.92
CA TYR A 144 -6.54 7.55 0.08
C TYR A 144 -5.67 8.77 -0.23
N GLN A 145 -4.65 8.62 -1.08
CA GLN A 145 -3.86 9.74 -1.61
C GLN A 145 -4.50 10.42 -2.84
N GLY A 146 -5.65 9.93 -3.34
CA GLY A 146 -6.29 10.43 -4.56
C GLY A 146 -5.60 9.98 -5.87
N LYS A 147 -4.63 9.06 -5.80
CA LYS A 147 -3.86 8.54 -6.96
C LYS A 147 -4.58 7.36 -7.62
N LEU A 148 -5.78 7.58 -8.16
CA LEU A 148 -6.63 6.51 -8.69
C LEU A 148 -6.02 5.77 -9.90
N SER A 149 -5.37 6.49 -10.81
CA SER A 149 -4.68 5.89 -11.96
C SER A 149 -3.58 4.92 -11.52
N SER A 150 -2.71 5.35 -10.61
CA SER A 150 -1.65 4.50 -10.05
C SER A 150 -2.20 3.35 -9.21
N ALA A 151 -3.36 3.51 -8.57
CA ALA A 151 -4.02 2.41 -7.86
C ALA A 151 -4.51 1.33 -8.84
N LEU A 152 -5.08 1.75 -9.97
CA LEU A 152 -5.57 0.86 -11.01
C LEU A 152 -4.43 0.07 -11.69
N GLU A 153 -3.27 0.70 -11.89
CA GLU A 153 -2.07 0.02 -12.41
C GLU A 153 -1.50 -1.04 -11.46
N ALA A 154 -1.84 -0.99 -10.16
CA ALA A 154 -1.37 -1.96 -9.17
C ALA A 154 -2.23 -3.22 -9.06
N ILE A 155 -3.39 -3.25 -9.73
CA ILE A 155 -4.32 -4.39 -9.80
C ILE A 155 -3.84 -5.36 -10.88
#